data_AF-A0A2N1V5J8-F1
#
_entry.id   AF-A0A2N1V5J8-F1
#
_cell.length_a   1.000
_cell.length_b   1.000
_cell.length_c   1.000
_cell.angle_alpha   90.00
_cell.angle_beta   90.00
_cell.angle_gamma   90.00
#
_symmetry.space_group_name_H-M   'P 1'
#
loop_
_entity.id
_entity.type
_entity.pdbx_description
1 polymer ?
#
loop_
_entity_poly.entity_id
_entity_poly.type
_entity_poly.pdbx_seq_one_letter_code
_entity_poly.pdbx_strand_id
1 'polypeptide(L)'
;MADLSSESLWKLYALAKTPAIEDLEGRLVGRMLTVPGLENPSVARTLRGFAASGTFPWQGKTFDSHGDGTGEGINRVLGDRKNWFRFATFIGPSRAGDFDALHLNYDNPGNPTPIRAVKDELREVAPGLWLGLAYLRLPGGKFHMALFFGLSNHPDAQSGQAPSLGKRHSKGLLATVIGLPLLLAGAWWLLKQRK
;
A
#
# COMPACT_ATOMS: atom_id res chain seq x y z
N MET A 1 3.86 1.14 13.82
CA MET A 1 3.94 2.11 12.69
C MET A 1 2.62 2.85 12.42
N ALA A 2 1.44 2.28 12.70
CA ALA A 2 0.15 2.87 12.30
C ALA A 2 -0.18 4.26 12.88
N ASP A 3 0.43 4.64 14.00
CA ASP A 3 0.17 5.92 14.68
C ASP A 3 1.21 7.02 14.35
N LEU A 4 2.18 6.73 13.47
CA LEU A 4 3.22 7.70 13.11
C LEU A 4 2.68 8.78 12.16
N SER A 5 3.17 10.01 12.33
CA SER A 5 2.91 11.11 11.37
C SER A 5 3.63 10.86 10.04
N SER A 6 3.18 11.54 8.97
CA SER A 6 3.86 11.46 7.66
C SER A 6 5.33 11.89 7.76
N GLU A 7 5.63 12.91 8.54
CA GLU A 7 7.03 13.35 8.79
C GLU A 7 7.86 12.24 9.44
N SER A 8 7.30 11.56 10.45
CA SER A 8 7.98 10.46 11.14
C SER A 8 8.19 9.27 10.21
N LEU A 9 7.21 8.96 9.35
CA LEU A 9 7.30 7.89 8.37
C LEU A 9 8.32 8.22 7.27
N TRP A 10 8.42 9.47 6.82
CA TRP A 10 9.48 9.90 5.90
C TRP A 10 10.87 9.71 6.50
N LYS A 11 11.08 10.15 7.75
CA LYS A 11 12.36 9.96 8.46
C LYS A 11 12.69 8.47 8.61
N LEU A 12 11.71 7.67 9.02
CA LEU A 12 11.87 6.22 9.15
C LEU A 12 12.23 5.57 7.81
N TYR A 13 11.57 5.98 6.71
CA TYR A 13 11.85 5.47 5.37
C TYR A 13 13.26 5.81 4.88
N ALA A 14 13.72 7.05 5.13
CA ALA A 14 15.06 7.46 4.76
C ALA A 14 16.16 6.68 5.51
N LEU A 15 15.92 6.36 6.79
CA LEU A 15 16.85 5.61 7.64
C LEU A 15 16.77 4.08 7.48
N ALA A 16 15.71 3.57 6.86
CA ALA A 16 15.52 2.15 6.59
C ALA A 16 16.65 1.60 5.69
N LYS A 17 16.77 0.28 5.57
CA LYS A 17 17.69 -0.35 4.61
C LYS A 17 16.95 -0.79 3.34
N THR A 18 17.71 -0.94 2.26
CA THR A 18 17.23 -1.55 1.02
C THR A 18 17.13 -3.07 1.24
N PRO A 19 15.95 -3.70 1.09
CA PRO A 19 15.80 -5.13 1.31
C PRO A 19 16.37 -5.96 0.16
N ALA A 20 16.73 -7.21 0.43
CA ALA A 20 16.83 -8.22 -0.62
C ALA A 20 15.41 -8.65 -1.04
N ILE A 21 15.21 -9.06 -2.30
CA ILE A 21 13.87 -9.44 -2.78
C ILE A 21 13.40 -10.72 -2.09
N GLU A 22 14.35 -11.62 -1.81
CA GLU A 22 14.19 -12.89 -1.12
C GLU A 22 13.62 -12.73 0.29
N ASP A 23 13.89 -11.60 0.96
CA ASP A 23 13.37 -11.32 2.30
C ASP A 23 11.83 -11.13 2.29
N LEU A 24 11.23 -10.79 1.14
CA LEU A 24 9.80 -10.54 0.98
C LEU A 24 9.01 -11.77 0.51
N GLU A 25 9.69 -12.89 0.24
CA GLU A 25 9.14 -14.08 -0.39
C GLU A 25 7.80 -14.53 0.22
N GLY A 26 6.82 -14.82 -0.63
CA GLY A 26 5.50 -15.28 -0.20
C GLY A 26 4.54 -14.16 0.18
N ARG A 27 3.60 -14.46 1.09
CA ARG A 27 2.40 -13.64 1.36
C ARG A 27 2.62 -12.69 2.53
N LEU A 28 2.75 -11.40 2.25
CA LEU A 28 2.87 -10.35 3.27
C LEU A 28 1.52 -9.68 3.56
N VAL A 29 1.28 -9.38 4.84
CA VAL A 29 0.08 -8.69 5.33
C VAL A 29 0.23 -7.18 5.14
N GLY A 30 -0.77 -6.53 4.54
CA GLY A 30 -0.76 -5.09 4.27
C GLY A 30 -1.53 -4.25 5.29
N ARG A 31 -1.02 -3.05 5.58
CA ARG A 31 -1.71 -2.01 6.36
C ARG A 31 -1.51 -0.64 5.73
N MET A 32 -2.60 0.11 5.52
CA MET A 32 -2.48 1.52 5.14
C MET A 32 -2.12 2.32 6.38
N LEU A 33 -1.13 3.22 6.29
CA LEU A 33 -0.65 3.99 7.44
C LEU A 33 -1.18 5.42 7.42
N THR A 34 -0.83 6.20 6.39
CA THR A 34 -1.27 7.60 6.26
C THR A 34 -1.28 8.06 4.80
N VAL A 35 -2.04 9.12 4.53
CA VAL A 35 -2.11 9.82 3.24
C VAL A 35 -1.58 11.25 3.46
N PRO A 36 -0.47 11.65 2.82
CA PRO A 36 0.05 13.01 2.96
C PRO A 36 -1.00 14.07 2.62
N GLY A 37 -1.06 15.12 3.44
CA GLY A 37 -2.02 16.21 3.24
C GLY A 37 -3.45 15.91 3.68
N LEU A 38 -3.77 14.67 4.06
CA LEU A 38 -5.03 14.29 4.74
C LEU A 38 -4.80 13.98 6.23
N GLU A 39 -3.98 14.80 6.89
CA GLU A 39 -3.54 14.61 8.27
C GLU A 39 -4.47 15.27 9.31
N ASN A 40 -5.63 15.77 8.89
CA ASN A 40 -6.63 16.24 9.82
C ASN A 40 -6.96 15.12 10.83
N PRO A 41 -6.85 15.35 12.15
CA PRO A 41 -6.94 14.29 13.15
C PRO A 41 -8.20 13.43 13.06
N SER A 42 -9.34 14.04 12.73
CA SER A 42 -10.62 13.34 12.61
C SER A 42 -10.69 12.47 11.35
N VAL A 43 -10.23 13.00 10.20
CA VAL A 43 -10.17 12.25 8.93
C VAL A 43 -9.19 11.10 9.04
N ALA A 44 -8.00 11.36 9.60
CA ALA A 44 -6.96 10.36 9.78
C ALA A 44 -7.42 9.23 10.72
N ARG A 45 -8.16 9.55 11.80
CA ARG A 45 -8.74 8.55 12.70
C ARG A 45 -9.75 7.65 11.99
N THR A 46 -10.64 8.23 11.18
CA THR A 46 -11.63 7.46 10.40
C THR A 46 -10.95 6.55 9.37
N LEU A 47 -9.97 7.07 8.62
CA LEU A 47 -9.21 6.29 7.64
C LEU A 47 -8.45 5.14 8.29
N ARG A 48 -7.83 5.37 9.45
CA ARG A 48 -7.16 4.32 10.24
C ARG A 48 -8.14 3.26 10.71
N GLY A 49 -9.28 3.65 11.28
CA GLY A 49 -10.32 2.71 11.72
C GLY A 49 -10.84 1.85 10.58
N PHE A 50 -11.04 2.43 9.41
CA PHE A 50 -11.43 1.69 8.21
C PHE A 50 -10.31 0.76 7.71
N ALA A 51 -9.07 1.23 7.65
CA ALA A 51 -7.91 0.43 7.23
C ALA A 51 -7.60 -0.76 8.16
N ALA A 52 -7.92 -0.62 9.45
CA ALA A 52 -7.76 -1.67 10.45
C ALA A 52 -8.95 -2.64 10.52
N SER A 53 -10.06 -2.35 9.82
CA SER A 53 -11.26 -3.19 9.86
C SER A 53 -11.04 -4.51 9.12
N GLY A 54 -11.66 -5.60 9.60
CA GLY A 54 -11.61 -6.91 8.94
C GLY A 54 -12.29 -6.96 7.56
N THR A 55 -12.99 -5.89 7.17
CA THR A 55 -13.64 -5.73 5.85
C THR A 55 -12.81 -4.88 4.89
N PHE A 56 -11.65 -4.38 5.31
CA PHE A 56 -10.78 -3.62 4.45
C PHE A 56 -10.32 -4.48 3.26
N PRO A 57 -10.54 -4.00 2.01
CA PRO A 57 -10.41 -4.88 0.84
C PRO A 57 -8.96 -5.25 0.51
N TRP A 58 -7.99 -4.44 0.93
CA TRP A 58 -6.58 -4.69 0.67
C TRP A 58 -5.99 -5.58 1.77
N GLN A 59 -5.48 -6.75 1.37
CA GLN A 59 -4.97 -7.79 2.28
C GLN A 59 -3.44 -7.78 2.40
N GLY A 60 -2.76 -7.11 1.47
CA GLY A 60 -1.31 -7.09 1.37
C GLY A 60 -0.82 -7.45 -0.02
N LYS A 61 0.36 -8.05 -0.09
CA LYS A 61 1.03 -8.40 -1.35
C LYS A 61 1.57 -9.82 -1.27
N THR A 62 1.79 -10.44 -2.42
CA THR A 62 2.57 -11.67 -2.55
C THR A 62 3.77 -11.38 -3.43
N PHE A 63 4.93 -11.87 -3.05
CA PHE A 63 6.18 -11.75 -3.80
C PHE A 63 6.69 -13.13 -4.18
N ASP A 64 7.38 -13.16 -5.31
CA ASP A 64 8.10 -14.31 -5.87
C ASP A 64 9.45 -13.79 -6.40
N SER A 65 10.55 -14.18 -5.76
CA SER A 65 11.91 -13.81 -6.19
C SER A 65 12.40 -14.75 -7.28
N HIS A 66 13.05 -14.19 -8.30
CA HIS A 66 13.75 -14.98 -9.32
C HIS A 66 15.20 -15.32 -8.93
N GLY A 67 15.72 -14.77 -7.83
CA GLY A 67 17.08 -15.02 -7.34
C GLY A 67 18.20 -14.29 -8.08
N ASP A 68 17.88 -13.44 -9.07
CA ASP A 68 18.82 -12.64 -9.86
C ASP A 68 18.75 -11.14 -9.56
N GLY A 69 18.19 -10.77 -8.39
CA GLY A 69 17.89 -9.39 -8.04
C GLY A 69 16.64 -8.82 -8.72
N THR A 70 15.84 -9.68 -9.37
CA THR A 70 14.51 -9.38 -9.87
C THR A 70 13.45 -10.32 -9.30
N GLY A 71 12.19 -10.00 -9.54
CA GLY A 71 11.07 -10.85 -9.16
C GLY A 71 9.75 -10.30 -9.67
N GLU A 72 8.68 -10.90 -9.20
CA GLU A 72 7.33 -10.43 -9.44
C GLU A 72 6.43 -10.58 -8.23
N GLY A 73 5.19 -10.11 -8.37
CA GLY A 73 4.22 -10.25 -7.32
C GLY A 73 2.84 -9.76 -7.71
N ILE A 74 1.92 -9.88 -6.75
CA ILE A 74 0.53 -9.47 -6.89
C ILE A 74 0.06 -8.68 -5.67
N ASN A 75 -0.60 -7.54 -5.91
CA ASN A 75 -1.26 -6.79 -4.85
C ASN A 75 -2.64 -7.39 -4.58
N ARG A 76 -2.83 -7.95 -3.39
CA ARG A 76 -4.02 -8.75 -3.05
C ARG A 76 -5.15 -7.86 -2.58
N VAL A 77 -6.15 -7.65 -3.44
CA VAL A 77 -7.35 -6.84 -3.16
C VAL A 77 -8.58 -7.71 -3.39
N LEU A 78 -9.35 -7.98 -2.33
CA LEU A 78 -10.51 -8.89 -2.35
C LEU A 78 -10.17 -10.33 -2.81
N GLY A 79 -9.00 -10.81 -2.39
CA GLY A 79 -8.44 -12.11 -2.75
C GLY A 79 -7.69 -12.09 -4.07
N ASP A 80 -7.33 -13.28 -4.56
CA ASP A 80 -6.46 -13.45 -5.74
C ASP A 80 -7.28 -13.70 -7.03
N ARG A 81 -8.58 -13.35 -7.02
CA ARG A 81 -9.57 -13.80 -8.03
C ARG A 81 -9.44 -13.17 -9.42
N LYS A 82 -8.54 -12.19 -9.61
CA LYS A 82 -8.26 -11.57 -10.91
C LYS A 82 -6.74 -11.35 -11.03
N ASN A 83 -6.17 -11.62 -12.21
CA ASN A 83 -4.77 -11.35 -12.56
C ASN A 83 -4.42 -9.84 -12.65
N TRP A 84 -5.19 -8.99 -11.96
CA TRP A 84 -4.95 -7.56 -11.88
C TRP A 84 -4.01 -7.28 -10.71
N PHE A 85 -3.33 -6.13 -10.80
CA PHE A 85 -2.34 -5.68 -9.83
C PHE A 85 -1.07 -6.54 -9.74
N ARG A 86 -0.71 -7.22 -10.83
CA ARG A 86 0.63 -7.80 -10.96
C ARG A 86 1.67 -6.67 -10.99
N PHE A 87 2.84 -6.91 -10.44
CA PHE A 87 3.98 -5.98 -10.51
C PHE A 87 5.27 -6.75 -10.70
N ALA A 88 6.23 -6.13 -11.38
CA ALA A 88 7.63 -6.59 -11.41
C ALA A 88 8.42 -5.92 -10.30
N THR A 89 9.41 -6.59 -9.74
CA THR A 89 10.28 -6.06 -8.69
C THR A 89 11.73 -5.93 -9.14
N PHE A 90 12.38 -4.85 -8.72
CA PHE A 90 13.80 -4.60 -8.94
C PHE A 90 14.35 -3.60 -7.90
N ILE A 91 15.64 -3.64 -7.63
CA ILE A 91 16.33 -2.63 -6.81
C ILE A 91 16.79 -1.45 -7.69
N GLY A 92 16.61 -0.23 -7.19
CA GLY A 92 17.18 0.96 -7.82
C GLY A 92 16.94 2.24 -7.03
N PRO A 93 17.38 3.40 -7.56
CA PRO A 93 17.33 4.67 -6.84
C PRO A 93 15.92 5.03 -6.40
N SER A 94 15.77 5.43 -5.14
CA SER A 94 14.49 5.85 -4.57
C SER A 94 14.11 7.25 -5.03
N ARG A 95 12.81 7.52 -5.13
CA ARG A 95 12.24 8.86 -5.33
C ARG A 95 12.29 9.71 -4.06
N ALA A 96 12.62 9.12 -2.92
CA ALA A 96 12.58 9.75 -1.60
C ALA A 96 13.92 10.34 -1.14
N GLY A 97 15.03 10.02 -1.82
CA GLY A 97 16.36 10.49 -1.41
C GLY A 97 17.49 9.80 -2.18
N ASP A 98 18.72 10.05 -1.72
CA ASP A 98 19.94 9.50 -2.31
C ASP A 98 20.27 8.12 -1.72
N PHE A 99 19.40 7.15 -2.01
CA PHE A 99 19.54 5.75 -1.59
C PHE A 99 18.67 4.85 -2.48
N ASP A 100 18.95 3.54 -2.47
CA ASP A 100 18.16 2.56 -3.21
C ASP A 100 16.93 2.08 -2.44
N ALA A 101 15.91 1.65 -3.18
CA ALA A 101 14.72 0.98 -2.66
C ALA A 101 14.33 -0.19 -3.57
N LEU A 102 13.49 -1.08 -3.04
CA LEU A 102 12.83 -2.10 -3.84
C LEU A 102 11.61 -1.47 -4.55
N HIS A 103 11.63 -1.43 -5.88
CA HIS A 103 10.55 -0.89 -6.70
C HIS A 103 9.53 -1.97 -7.02
N LEU A 104 8.25 -1.60 -7.00
CA LEU A 104 7.15 -2.43 -7.52
C LEU A 104 6.55 -1.71 -8.72
N ASN A 105 6.80 -2.24 -9.91
CA ASN A 105 6.35 -1.67 -11.15
C ASN A 105 5.11 -2.37 -11.70
N TYR A 106 3.98 -1.67 -11.63
CA TYR A 106 2.69 -2.15 -12.14
C TYR A 106 2.47 -1.92 -13.65
N ASP A 107 3.44 -1.35 -14.37
CA ASP A 107 3.31 -1.05 -15.80
C ASP A 107 3.48 -2.32 -16.64
N ASN A 108 2.44 -3.16 -16.64
CA ASN A 108 2.32 -4.34 -17.49
C ASN A 108 0.99 -4.33 -18.24
N PRO A 109 0.91 -4.97 -19.43
CA PRO A 109 -0.29 -4.98 -20.25
C PRO A 109 -1.47 -5.75 -19.62
N GLY A 110 -1.21 -6.64 -18.65
CA GLY A 110 -2.26 -7.36 -17.91
C GLY A 110 -3.01 -6.47 -16.92
N ASN A 111 -2.45 -5.30 -16.57
CA ASN A 111 -3.06 -4.35 -15.66
C ASN A 111 -3.89 -3.29 -16.40
N PRO A 112 -5.09 -2.96 -15.87
CA PRO A 112 -5.83 -1.77 -16.30
C PRO A 112 -4.98 -0.50 -16.27
N THR A 113 -5.19 0.41 -17.22
CA THR A 113 -4.41 1.65 -17.39
C THR A 113 -4.18 2.44 -16.10
N PRO A 114 -5.18 2.65 -15.21
CA PRO A 114 -4.95 3.37 -13.96
C PRO A 114 -3.95 2.67 -13.03
N ILE A 115 -3.95 1.33 -13.02
CA ILE A 115 -3.05 0.53 -12.18
C ILE A 115 -1.61 0.63 -12.70
N ARG A 116 -1.43 0.69 -14.02
CA ARG A 116 -0.11 0.85 -14.65
C ARG A 116 0.62 2.14 -14.25
N ALA A 117 -0.13 3.15 -13.81
CA ALA A 117 0.43 4.40 -13.30
C ALA A 117 1.01 4.30 -11.88
N VAL A 118 0.68 3.25 -11.13
CA VAL A 118 1.17 3.04 -9.76
C VAL A 118 2.66 2.66 -9.81
N LYS A 119 3.45 3.25 -8.92
CA LYS A 119 4.83 2.89 -8.62
C LYS A 119 4.98 2.84 -7.11
N ASP A 120 5.22 1.66 -6.55
CA ASP A 120 5.52 1.56 -5.12
C ASP A 120 7.03 1.44 -4.93
N GLU A 121 7.51 1.91 -3.78
CA GLU A 121 8.87 1.66 -3.30
C GLU A 121 8.80 1.08 -1.88
N LEU A 122 9.67 0.13 -1.57
CA LEU A 122 9.77 -0.53 -0.27
C LEU A 122 11.17 -0.39 0.32
N ARG A 123 11.21 -0.14 1.63
CA ARG A 123 12.42 -0.26 2.45
C ARG A 123 12.13 -1.01 3.74
N GLU A 124 13.12 -1.72 4.24
CA GLU A 124 13.01 -2.56 5.43
C GLU A 124 13.35 -1.75 6.68
N VAL A 125 12.39 -1.66 7.59
CA VAL A 125 12.54 -0.92 8.84
C VAL A 125 12.98 -1.82 10.00
N ALA A 126 12.68 -3.11 9.92
CA ALA A 126 13.10 -4.17 10.82
C ALA A 126 12.95 -5.53 10.11
N PRO A 127 13.62 -6.59 10.57
CA PRO A 127 13.44 -7.93 10.00
C PRO A 127 11.96 -8.32 9.93
N GLY A 128 11.48 -8.67 8.74
CA GLY A 128 10.08 -9.04 8.51
C GLY A 128 9.07 -7.87 8.47
N LEU A 129 9.55 -6.62 8.49
CA LEU A 129 8.73 -5.41 8.49
C LEU A 129 9.24 -4.38 7.49
N TRP A 130 8.37 -4.02 6.54
CA TRP A 130 8.69 -3.07 5.49
C TRP A 130 7.76 -1.88 5.50
N LEU A 131 8.33 -0.71 5.22
CA LEU A 131 7.60 0.53 4.97
C LEU A 131 7.59 0.79 3.48
N GLY A 132 6.42 1.10 2.96
CA GLY A 132 6.17 1.34 1.56
C GLY A 132 5.61 2.73 1.28
N LEU A 133 6.03 3.27 0.14
CA LEU A 133 5.52 4.50 -0.45
C LEU A 133 4.79 4.14 -1.74
N ALA A 134 3.55 4.59 -1.88
CA ALA A 134 2.81 4.44 -3.13
C ALA A 134 2.81 5.77 -3.88
N TYR A 135 3.34 5.78 -5.09
CA TYR A 135 3.33 6.91 -6.00
C TYR A 135 2.37 6.68 -7.16
N LEU A 136 1.78 7.77 -7.65
CA LEU A 136 1.11 7.83 -8.94
C LEU A 136 1.97 8.57 -9.95
N ARG A 137 2.21 7.95 -11.10
CA ARG A 137 2.74 8.62 -12.29
C ARG A 137 1.63 9.44 -12.95
N LEU A 138 1.75 10.76 -12.89
CA LEU A 138 0.86 11.70 -13.55
C LEU A 138 1.25 11.93 -15.02
N PRO A 139 0.36 12.49 -15.85
CA PRO A 139 0.72 12.98 -17.18
C PRO A 139 1.94 13.91 -17.14
N GLY A 140 2.84 13.78 -18.11
CA GLY A 140 4.11 14.52 -18.13
C GLY A 140 5.22 13.92 -17.25
N GLY A 141 5.02 12.71 -16.71
CA GLY A 141 6.08 11.95 -16.03
C GLY A 141 6.32 12.30 -14.56
N LYS A 142 5.55 13.25 -14.01
CA LYS A 142 5.66 13.64 -12.59
C LYS A 142 5.12 12.55 -11.68
N PHE A 143 5.72 12.39 -10.51
CA PHE A 143 5.24 11.47 -9.47
C PHE A 143 4.55 12.23 -8.34
N HIS A 144 3.40 11.72 -7.90
CA HIS A 144 2.70 12.21 -6.73
C HIS A 144 2.69 11.11 -5.66
N MET A 145 3.21 11.41 -4.47
CA MET A 145 3.18 10.47 -3.34
C MET A 145 1.77 10.45 -2.76
N ALA A 146 1.13 9.28 -2.84
CA ALA A 146 -0.28 9.16 -2.53
C ALA A 146 -0.54 8.58 -1.13
N LEU A 147 0.23 7.60 -0.66
CA LEU A 147 0.11 7.06 0.69
C LEU A 147 1.36 6.33 1.16
N PHE A 148 1.46 6.19 2.48
CA PHE A 148 2.33 5.24 3.15
C PHE A 148 1.58 3.96 3.48
N PHE A 149 2.25 2.82 3.34
CA PHE A 149 1.73 1.52 3.73
C PHE A 149 2.79 0.67 4.42
N GLY A 150 2.39 -0.28 5.24
CA GLY A 150 3.27 -1.27 5.85
C GLY A 150 3.01 -2.66 5.28
N LEU A 151 4.06 -3.48 5.23
CA LEU A 151 3.98 -4.92 4.97
C LEU A 151 4.66 -5.68 6.11
N SER A 152 4.09 -6.82 6.51
CA SER A 152 4.72 -7.72 7.50
C SER A 152 4.57 -9.19 7.12
N ASN A 153 5.58 -9.99 7.45
CA ASN A 153 5.51 -11.46 7.37
C ASN A 153 4.85 -12.08 8.63
N HIS A 154 4.70 -11.30 9.71
CA HIS A 154 3.98 -11.73 10.90
C HIS A 154 2.46 -11.55 10.76
N PRO A 155 1.64 -12.59 11.08
CA PRO A 155 0.19 -12.48 11.16
C PRO A 155 -0.30 -11.62 12.34
N ASP A 156 0.58 -11.28 13.28
CA ASP A 156 0.21 -10.55 14.50
C ASP A 156 0.21 -9.02 14.32
N ALA A 157 -0.81 -8.57 13.60
CA ALA A 157 -1.41 -7.26 13.79
C ALA A 157 -2.95 -7.38 13.84
N GLN A 158 -3.43 -8.42 14.53
CA GLN A 158 -4.83 -8.68 14.88
C GLN A 158 -5.03 -9.07 16.36
N SER A 159 -4.16 -8.65 17.28
CA SER A 159 -4.45 -8.76 18.73
C SER A 159 -5.36 -7.61 19.18
N GLY A 160 -6.58 -7.63 18.66
CA GLY A 160 -7.73 -6.88 19.14
C GLY A 160 -8.95 -7.77 18.98
N GLN A 161 -9.09 -8.77 19.85
CA GLN A 161 -10.37 -9.47 20.02
C GLN A 161 -11.45 -8.42 20.32
N ALA A 162 -12.24 -8.06 19.32
CA ALA A 162 -13.54 -7.46 19.56
C ALA A 162 -14.47 -8.56 20.09
N PRO A 163 -15.21 -8.35 21.19
CA PRO A 163 -16.10 -9.36 21.73
C PRO A 163 -17.19 -9.70 20.71
N SER A 164 -17.54 -10.99 20.66
CA SER A 164 -18.65 -11.50 19.87
C SER A 164 -19.97 -10.88 20.35
N LEU A 165 -20.45 -9.87 19.63
CA LEU A 165 -21.84 -9.42 19.76
C LEU A 165 -22.71 -10.10 18.71
N GLY A 166 -23.75 -10.75 19.20
CA GLY A 166 -24.67 -11.59 18.46
C GLY A 166 -25.41 -10.90 17.32
N LYS A 167 -25.95 -11.78 16.46
CA LYS A 167 -26.74 -11.47 15.26
C LYS A 167 -27.78 -10.38 15.53
N ARG A 168 -27.62 -9.22 14.87
CA ARG A 168 -28.73 -8.33 14.54
C ARG A 168 -28.79 -8.13 13.03
N HIS A 169 -29.93 -8.49 12.46
CA HIS A 169 -30.30 -8.15 11.10
C HIS A 169 -30.43 -6.62 11.00
N SER A 170 -29.63 -5.99 10.14
CA SER A 170 -29.92 -4.66 9.61
C SER A 170 -29.65 -4.66 8.11
N LYS A 171 -30.73 -4.51 7.34
CA LYS A 171 -30.68 -4.19 5.91
C LYS A 171 -30.12 -2.77 5.75
N GLY A 172 -29.25 -2.57 4.77
CA GLY A 172 -28.88 -1.25 4.25
C GLY A 172 -27.47 -0.78 4.58
N LEU A 173 -26.52 -1.01 3.67
CA LEU A 173 -25.90 0.02 2.82
C LEU A 173 -24.79 -0.69 2.01
N LEU A 174 -24.93 -0.76 0.68
CA LEU A 174 -23.86 -1.24 -0.20
C LEU A 174 -22.67 -0.28 -0.06
N ALA A 175 -21.67 -0.64 0.74
CA ALA A 175 -20.37 0.02 0.74
C ALA A 175 -19.59 -0.46 -0.48
N THR A 176 -19.60 0.37 -1.52
CA THR A 176 -19.02 0.12 -2.83
C THR A 176 -17.53 -0.25 -2.75
N VAL A 177 -17.24 -1.35 -3.42
CA VAL A 177 -16.00 -2.11 -3.58
C VAL A 177 -14.88 -1.32 -4.27
N ILE A 178 -14.28 -0.28 -3.68
CA ILE A 178 -13.06 0.29 -4.29
C ILE A 178 -12.16 0.95 -3.24
N GLY A 179 -11.24 0.18 -2.64
CA GLY A 179 -10.46 0.64 -1.48
C GLY A 179 -9.02 1.09 -1.74
N LEU A 180 -8.50 1.03 -2.97
CA LEU A 180 -7.16 1.56 -3.26
C LEU A 180 -7.07 2.22 -4.63
N PRO A 181 -7.70 1.68 -5.69
CA PRO A 181 -7.81 2.41 -6.96
C PRO A 181 -8.73 3.65 -6.86
N LEU A 182 -9.76 3.65 -6.01
CA LEU A 182 -10.65 4.82 -5.82
C LEU A 182 -10.11 5.82 -4.82
N LEU A 183 -9.25 5.45 -3.87
CA LEU A 183 -8.58 6.46 -3.04
C LEU A 183 -7.62 7.29 -3.93
N LEU A 184 -6.95 6.63 -4.88
CA LEU A 184 -6.08 7.24 -5.87
C LEU A 184 -6.85 7.98 -7.00
N ALA A 185 -7.96 7.42 -7.49
CA ALA A 185 -8.83 8.09 -8.47
C ALA A 185 -9.71 9.19 -7.85
N GLY A 186 -10.05 9.09 -6.56
CA GLY A 186 -10.75 10.12 -5.79
C GLY A 186 -9.86 11.33 -5.53
N ALA A 187 -8.57 11.11 -5.25
CA ALA A 187 -7.56 12.18 -5.23
C ALA A 187 -7.42 12.87 -6.60
N TRP A 188 -7.46 12.11 -7.70
CA TRP A 188 -7.48 12.65 -9.06
C TRP A 188 -8.75 13.49 -9.35
N TRP A 189 -9.92 13.05 -8.88
CA TRP A 189 -11.18 13.79 -9.02
C TRP A 189 -11.19 15.09 -8.21
N LEU A 190 -10.68 15.07 -6.97
CA LEU A 190 -10.57 16.26 -6.11
C LEU A 190 -9.57 17.29 -6.65
N LEU A 191 -8.47 16.87 -7.28
CA LEU A 191 -7.50 17.76 -7.93
C LEU A 191 -8.06 18.44 -9.19
N LYS A 192 -9.10 17.88 -9.81
CA LYS A 192 -9.78 18.46 -10.99
C LYS A 192 -10.77 19.57 -10.65
N GLN A 193 -11.22 19.66 -9.39
CA GLN A 193 -12.22 20.64 -8.91
C GLN A 193 -11.60 21.97 -8.41
N ARG A 194 -10.26 22.09 -8.40
CA ARG A 194 -9.54 23.31 -7.95
C ARG A 194 -8.95 24.13 -9.11
N LYS A 195 -9.55 24.03 -10.29
CA LYS A 195 -9.28 24.93 -11.43
C LYS A 195 -10.56 25.65 -11.81
#